data_AF-G8JEQ0-F1
#
_entry.id   AF-G8JEQ0-F1
#
_cell.length_a   1.000
_cell.length_b   1.000
_cell.length_c   1.000
_cell.angle_alpha   90.00
_cell.angle_beta   90.00
_cell.angle_gamma   90.00
#
_symmetry.space_group_name_H-M   'P 1'
#
loop_
_entity.id
_entity.type
_entity.pdbx_description
1 polymer ?
#
loop_
_entity_poly.entity_id
_entity_poly.type
_entity_poly.pdbx_seq_one_letter_code
_entity_poly.pdbx_strand_id
1 'polypeptide(L)' 'RKFFDLQDMLGFDKASQTLYWLFTCSKDSINELINMKMSTQCINSKNNNKIAEKICRDGFGSSSRESRAKARAR' A
#
# COMPACT_ATOMS: atom_id res chain seq x y z
N ARG A 1 -16.01 13.47 12.35
CA ARG A 1 -16.03 13.58 10.88
C ARG A 1 -14.58 13.86 10.46
N LYS A 2 -13.82 12.81 10.12
CA LYS A 2 -12.34 12.76 10.31
C LYS A 2 -11.53 13.93 9.73
N PHE A 3 -11.91 14.46 8.57
CA PHE A 3 -11.22 15.59 7.94
C PHE A 3 -11.43 16.91 8.71
N PHE A 4 -12.64 17.15 9.20
CA PHE A 4 -12.98 18.39 9.91
C PHE A 4 -12.46 18.35 11.34
N ASP A 5 -12.48 17.18 11.99
CA ASP A 5 -11.85 17.01 13.31
C ASP A 5 -10.34 17.31 13.25
N LEU A 6 -9.67 16.93 12.14
CA LEU A 6 -8.27 17.26 11.88
C LEU A 6 -8.10 18.77 11.60
N GLN A 7 -8.99 19.38 10.83
CA GLN A 7 -8.97 20.82 10.58
C GLN A 7 -9.08 21.63 11.89
N ASP A 8 -10.00 21.23 12.78
CA ASP A 8 -10.20 21.85 14.09
C ASP A 8 -8.99 21.65 15.00
N MET A 9 -8.39 20.45 15.01
CA MET A 9 -7.18 20.16 15.78
C MET A 9 -5.98 20.99 15.32
N LEU A 10 -5.84 21.24 14.02
CA LEU A 10 -4.79 22.08 13.46
C LEU A 10 -5.07 23.58 13.64
N GLY A 11 -6.30 23.95 14.05
CA GLY A 11 -6.72 25.35 14.19
C GLY A 11 -6.79 26.09 12.85
N PHE A 12 -7.07 25.38 11.76
CA PHE A 12 -7.11 25.99 10.43
C PHE A 12 -8.53 26.44 10.05
N ASP A 13 -8.66 27.72 9.69
CA ASP A 13 -9.95 28.30 9.27
C ASP A 13 -10.41 27.83 7.89
N LYS A 14 -9.48 27.37 7.04
CA LYS A 14 -9.77 26.95 5.67
C LYS A 14 -9.31 25.51 5.43
N ALA A 15 -10.20 24.71 4.86
CA ALA A 15 -9.89 23.34 4.43
C ALA A 15 -8.69 23.28 3.46
N SER A 16 -8.45 24.33 2.67
CA SER A 16 -7.30 24.42 1.78
C SER A 16 -5.96 24.42 2.53
N GLN A 17 -5.90 24.97 3.75
CA GLN A 17 -4.70 24.94 4.59
C GLN A 17 -4.46 23.52 5.15
N THR A 18 -5.53 22.82 5.56
CA THR A 18 -5.46 21.41 5.98
C THR A 18 -4.98 20.51 4.84
N LEU A 19 -5.47 20.73 3.61
CA LEU A 19 -5.01 19.99 2.44
C LEU A 19 -3.54 20.27 2.13
N TYR A 20 -3.12 21.54 2.17
CA TYR A 20 -1.72 21.92 1.97
C TYR A 20 -0.80 21.28 3.02
N TRP A 21 -1.24 21.26 4.29
CA TRP A 21 -0.53 20.59 5.38
C TRP A 21 -0.43 19.09 5.14
N LEU A 22 -1.52 18.42 4.73
CA LEU A 22 -1.49 16.99 4.38
C LEU A 22 -0.49 16.68 3.26
N PHE A 23 -0.43 17.51 2.21
CA PHE A 23 0.52 17.32 1.11
C PHE A 23 1.97 17.55 1.53
N THR A 24 2.21 18.53 2.41
CA THR A 24 3.54 18.84 2.93
C THR A 24 4.02 17.76 3.89
N CYS A 25 3.22 17.44 4.91
CA CYS A 25 3.54 16.41 5.89
C CYS A 25 3.66 15.02 5.27
N SER A 26 2.85 14.67 4.26
CA SER A 26 3.01 13.39 3.55
C SER A 26 4.39 13.29 2.87
N LYS A 27 4.83 14.36 2.21
CA LYS A 27 6.15 14.40 1.56
C LYS A 27 7.29 14.33 2.59
N ASP A 28 7.17 15.07 3.68
CA ASP A 28 8.18 15.07 4.74
C ASP A 28 8.23 13.71 5.48
N SER A 29 7.09 13.13 5.85
CA SER A 29 7.02 11.81 6.48
C SER A 29 7.56 10.69 5.58
N ILE A 30 7.33 10.75 4.27
CA ILE A 30 7.91 9.78 3.33
C ILE A 30 9.43 9.95 3.24
N ASN A 31 9.92 11.18 3.12
CA ASN A 31 11.37 11.46 3.08
C ASN A 31 12.06 11.06 4.37
N GLU A 32 11.45 11.35 5.52
CA GLU A 32 11.93 10.95 6.84
C GLU A 32 11.98 9.42 6.94
N LEU A 33 10.93 8.71 6.52
CA LEU A 33 10.90 7.25 6.51
C LEU A 33 12.01 6.66 5.61
N ILE A 34 12.24 7.24 4.43
CA ILE A 34 13.33 6.83 3.54
C ILE A 34 14.70 7.08 4.21
N ASN A 35 14.89 8.24 4.83
CA ASN A 35 16.13 8.59 5.52
C ASN A 35 16.37 7.71 6.76
N MET A 36 15.34 7.41 7.55
CA MET A 36 15.41 6.47 8.67
C MET A 36 15.74 5.06 8.17
N LYS A 37 15.13 4.61 7.07
CA LYS A 37 15.46 3.34 6.44
C LYS A 37 16.92 3.31 5.95
N MET A 38 17.41 4.39 5.34
CA MET A 38 18.81 4.52 4.91
C MET A 38 19.79 4.57 6.11
N SER A 39 19.45 5.28 7.18
CA SER A 39 20.26 5.40 8.40
C SER A 39 20.28 4.12 9.25
N THR A 40 19.24 3.30 9.18
CA THR A 40 19.23 1.96 9.80
C THR A 40 19.90 0.92 8.89
N GLN A 41 19.97 1.18 7.59
CA GLN A 41 20.54 0.27 6.60
C GLN A 41 22.09 0.31 6.53
N CYS A 42 22.74 1.33 7.07
CA CYS A 42 24.20 1.31 7.28
C CYS A 42 24.65 0.45 8.48
N ILE A 43 23.73 -0.06 9.30
CA ILE A 43 24.04 -1.05 10.36
C ILE A 43 23.75 -2.48 9.90
N ASN A 44 22.82 -2.69 8.95
CA ASN A 44 22.46 -4.02 8.46
C ASN A 44 23.03 -4.29 7.06
N SER A 45 24.36 -4.26 6.98
CA SER A 45 25.08 -4.78 5.82
C SER A 45 24.77 -6.27 5.70
N LYS A 46 24.34 -6.68 4.49
CA LYS A 46 24.00 -8.04 4.02
C LYS A 46 22.55 -8.45 4.27
N ASN A 47 21.67 -8.07 3.35
CA ASN A 47 20.74 -9.03 2.77
C ASN A 47 20.45 -8.65 1.32
N ASN A 48 21.12 -9.36 0.42
CA ASN A 48 20.82 -9.40 -1.00
C ASN A 48 19.33 -9.69 -1.18
N ASN A 49 18.60 -8.87 -1.93
CA ASN A 49 17.50 -9.41 -2.72
C ASN A 49 17.26 -8.53 -3.94
N LYS A 50 17.64 -9.10 -5.09
CA LYS A 50 17.00 -8.83 -6.37
C LYS A 50 15.51 -9.11 -6.18
N ILE A 51 14.69 -8.08 -5.97
CA ILE A 51 13.23 -8.20 -6.06
C ILE A 51 12.88 -8.04 -7.54
N ALA A 52 13.30 -9.03 -8.32
CA ALA A 52 12.86 -9.24 -9.68
C ALA A 52 12.43 -10.69 -9.77
N GLU A 53 11.18 -10.85 -10.19
CA GLU A 53 10.54 -12.07 -10.68
C GLU A 53 9.71 -12.93 -9.71
N LYS A 54 8.49 -13.19 -10.19
CA LYS A 54 7.51 -14.21 -9.80
C LYS A 54 6.77 -13.98 -8.48
N ILE A 55 5.80 -13.08 -8.53
CA ILE A 55 4.52 -13.33 -7.86
C ILE A 55 3.87 -14.51 -8.58
N CYS A 56 3.81 -15.66 -7.92
CA CYS A 56 3.06 -16.83 -8.37
C CYS A 56 1.59 -16.43 -8.55
N ARG A 57 1.09 -16.58 -9.78
CA ARG A 57 -0.33 -16.48 -10.10
C ARG A 57 -1.05 -17.71 -9.56
N ASP A 58 -1.32 -17.71 -8.26
CA ASP A 58 -2.13 -18.75 -7.66
C ASP A 58 -3.61 -18.37 -7.76
N GLY A 59 -4.26 -19.00 -8.74
CA GLY A 59 -5.51 -19.70 -8.47
C GLY A 59 -6.81 -18.89 -8.49
N PHE A 60 -7.16 -18.26 -9.60
CA PHE A 60 -8.59 -18.11 -9.96
C PHE A 60 -8.75 -17.98 -11.48
N GLY A 61 -8.66 -19.11 -12.17
CA GLY A 61 -8.72 -19.09 -13.63
C GLY A 61 -8.60 -20.46 -14.27
N SER A 62 -9.50 -21.39 -13.94
CA SER A 62 -10.00 -22.39 -14.89
C SER A 62 -11.19 -23.16 -14.31
N SER A 63 -12.37 -22.69 -14.68
CA SER A 63 -13.41 -23.54 -15.27
C SER A 63 -13.94 -24.71 -14.42
N SER A 64 -15.01 -24.40 -13.70
CA SER A 64 -16.19 -25.26 -13.47
C SER A 64 -16.63 -26.03 -14.74
N ARG A 65 -15.93 -27.11 -15.11
CA ARG A 65 -16.33 -28.04 -16.20
C ARG A 65 -16.33 -29.51 -15.81
N GLU A 66 -16.13 -29.84 -14.54
CA GLU A 66 -16.17 -31.22 -14.02
C GLU A 66 -17.54 -31.56 -13.37
N SER A 67 -18.66 -31.14 -13.97
CA SER A 67 -20.00 -31.56 -13.50
C SER A 67 -21.00 -31.84 -14.62
N ARG A 68 -20.59 -31.73 -15.89
CA ARG A 68 -21.49 -31.97 -17.05
C ARG A 68 -21.38 -33.36 -17.67
N ALA A 69 -20.30 -34.11 -17.43
CA ALA A 69 -20.12 -35.42 -18.04
C ALA A 69 -21.08 -36.49 -17.47
N LYS A 70 -21.63 -36.30 -16.27
CA LYS A 70 -22.45 -37.30 -15.58
C LYS A 70 -23.95 -37.29 -15.96
N ALA A 71 -24.43 -36.29 -16.70
CA ALA A 71 -25.86 -36.16 -17.06
C ALA A 71 -26.24 -36.73 -18.45
N ARG A 72 -25.30 -37.27 -19.23
CA ARG A 72 -25.54 -37.72 -20.62
C ARG A 72 -25.53 -39.25 -20.82
N ALA A 73 -25.50 -40.03 -19.75
CA ALA A 73 -25.39 -41.50 -19.82
C ALA A 73 -26.64 -42.24 -19.34
N ARG A 74 -27.84 -41.69 -19.53
CA ARG A 74 -29.11 -42.41 -19.40
C ARG A 74 -30.08 -41.97 -20.48
#